data_AF-A0A485CEX8-F1
#
_entry.id   AF-A0A485CEX8-F1
#
_cell.length_a   1.000
_cell.length_b   1.000
_cell.length_c   1.000
_cell.angle_alpha   90.00
_cell.angle_beta   90.00
_cell.angle_gamma   90.00
#
_symmetry.space_group_name_H-M   'P 1'
#
loop_
_entity.id
_entity.type
_entity.pdbx_description
1 polymer ?
#
loop_
_entity_poly.entity_id
_entity_poly.type
_entity_poly.pdbx_seq_one_letter_code
_entity_poly.pdbx_strand_id
1 'polypeptide(L)'
;MTYMQLPMRITEAFTSISDNKYVILMCINIMLLLIGTLMDMAPLILILTPVLLAGDQRLGIDPVHFGMIMLVNLGIGLITPPVGSVLFVASAVSKQKIEQVVKAMLPFYAVLLLVLMLVTYIPAISLFLPKFFGVL
;
A
#
# COMPACT_ATOMS: atom_id res chain seq x y z
N MET A 1 -0.15 -9.20 -26.34
CA MET A 1 -0.30 -7.75 -26.63
C MET A 1 -1.29 -7.03 -25.71
N THR A 2 -2.29 -7.68 -25.11
CA THR A 2 -3.28 -7.05 -24.21
C THR A 2 -2.86 -6.96 -22.73
N TYR A 3 -2.07 -7.91 -22.21
CA TYR A 3 -1.63 -7.90 -20.80
C TYR A 3 -0.65 -6.76 -20.44
N MET A 4 0.13 -6.27 -21.41
CA MET A 4 1.12 -5.19 -21.20
C MET A 4 0.53 -3.78 -21.21
N GLN A 5 -0.74 -3.61 -21.61
CA GLN A 5 -1.34 -2.28 -21.68
C GLN A 5 -1.83 -1.79 -20.33
N LEU A 6 -2.23 -2.67 -19.41
CA LEU A 6 -2.76 -2.29 -18.10
C LEU A 6 -1.75 -1.49 -17.26
N PRO A 7 -0.49 -1.93 -17.10
CA PRO A 7 0.54 -1.16 -16.38
C PRO A 7 0.85 0.18 -17.05
N MET A 8 0.93 0.19 -18.38
CA MET A 8 1.23 1.39 -19.16
C MET A 8 0.11 2.41 -19.08
N ARG A 9 -1.16 1.96 -19.17
CA ARG A 9 -2.37 2.80 -19.03
C ARG A 9 -2.50 3.37 -17.63
N ILE A 10 -2.17 2.60 -16.59
CA ILE A 10 -2.16 3.06 -15.20
C ILE A 10 -1.08 4.14 -15.02
N THR A 11 0.11 3.90 -15.56
CA THR A 11 1.22 4.87 -15.50
C THR A 11 0.88 6.15 -16.26
N GLU A 12 0.32 6.05 -17.46
CA GLU A 12 -0.18 7.18 -18.25
C GLU A 12 -1.32 7.92 -17.55
N ALA A 13 -2.23 7.21 -16.89
CA ALA A 13 -3.29 7.82 -16.08
C ALA A 13 -2.70 8.62 -14.90
N PHE A 14 -1.65 8.13 -14.25
CA PHE A 14 -0.99 8.88 -13.17
C PHE A 14 -0.17 10.07 -13.68
N THR A 15 0.60 9.91 -14.76
CA THR A 15 1.38 11.01 -15.35
C THR A 15 0.51 12.07 -16.04
N SER A 16 -0.72 11.72 -16.45
CA SER A 16 -1.67 12.72 -16.97
C SER A 16 -2.34 13.56 -15.88
N ILE A 17 -2.33 13.09 -14.63
CA ILE A 17 -2.85 13.84 -13.47
C ILE A 17 -1.78 14.81 -12.95
N SER A 18 -0.52 14.39 -12.85
CA SER A 18 0.57 15.27 -12.38
C SER A 18 1.96 14.73 -12.73
N ASP A 19 2.90 15.63 -13.04
CA ASP A 19 4.33 15.29 -13.20
C ASP A 19 5.07 15.19 -11.85
N ASN A 20 4.42 15.56 -10.74
CA ASN A 20 5.06 15.57 -9.43
C ASN A 20 5.01 14.16 -8.79
N LYS A 21 6.20 13.55 -8.64
CA LYS A 21 6.44 12.24 -8.01
C LYS A 21 5.67 12.04 -6.69
N TYR A 22 5.58 13.08 -5.86
CA TYR A 22 4.88 13.03 -4.58
C TYR A 22 3.36 12.93 -4.72
N VAL A 23 2.78 13.60 -5.72
CA VAL A 23 1.35 13.55 -6.01
C VAL A 23 0.97 12.19 -6.58
N ILE A 24 1.80 11.64 -7.48
CA ILE A 24 1.62 10.29 -8.02
C ILE A 24 1.66 9.25 -6.89
N LEU A 25 2.64 9.33 -5.99
CA LEU A 25 2.75 8.44 -4.84
C LEU A 25 1.53 8.52 -3.92
N MET A 26 0.97 9.71 -3.73
CA MET A 26 -0.26 9.89 -2.95
C MET A 26 -1.47 9.24 -3.63
N CYS A 27 -1.62 9.40 -4.94
CA CYS A 27 -2.68 8.73 -5.71
C CYS A 27 -2.54 7.21 -5.65
N ILE A 28 -1.32 6.69 -5.75
CA ILE A 28 -1.04 5.25 -5.61
C ILE A 28 -1.43 4.76 -4.21
N ASN A 29 -1.04 5.46 -3.14
CA ASN A 29 -1.44 5.10 -1.77
C ASN A 29 -2.96 5.03 -1.61
N ILE A 30 -3.69 6.03 -2.10
CA ILE A 30 -5.16 6.04 -2.02
C ILE A 30 -5.76 4.86 -2.79
N MET A 31 -5.26 4.60 -4.00
CA MET A 31 -5.69 3.45 -4.80
C MET A 31 -5.40 2.13 -4.08
N LEU A 32 -4.21 1.98 -3.51
CA LEU A 32 -3.78 0.77 -2.80
C LEU A 32 -4.59 0.56 -1.51
N LEU A 33 -4.94 1.62 -0.78
CA LEU A 33 -5.83 1.53 0.38
C LEU A 33 -7.22 1.05 -0.04
N LEU A 34 -7.80 1.64 -1.08
CA LEU A 34 -9.14 1.26 -1.56
C LEU A 34 -9.18 -0.20 -2.01
N ILE A 35 -8.24 -0.63 -2.86
CA ILE A 35 -8.21 -2.01 -3.36
C ILE A 35 -7.80 -2.99 -2.25
N GLY A 36 -6.86 -2.60 -1.39
CA GLY A 36 -6.39 -3.37 -0.23
C GLY A 36 -7.48 -3.67 0.79
N THR A 37 -8.53 -2.87 0.82
CA THR A 37 -9.68 -3.15 1.69
C THR A 37 -10.65 -4.21 1.12
N LEU A 38 -10.54 -4.53 -0.17
CA LEU A 38 -11.45 -5.44 -0.89
C LEU A 38 -10.85 -6.84 -1.13
N MET A 39 -9.53 -6.94 -1.27
CA MET A 39 -8.84 -8.20 -1.56
C MET A 39 -7.74 -8.48 -0.54
N ASP A 40 -7.42 -9.76 -0.34
CA ASP A 40 -6.35 -10.18 0.57
C ASP A 40 -4.96 -9.72 0.09
N MET A 41 -4.02 -9.61 1.02
CA MET A 41 -2.67 -9.08 0.74
C MET A 41 -1.90 -9.95 -0.27
N ALA A 42 -2.00 -11.27 -0.19
CA ALA A 42 -1.27 -12.18 -1.07
C ALA A 42 -1.64 -12.03 -2.57
N PRO A 43 -2.92 -12.12 -2.99
CA PRO A 43 -3.29 -11.94 -4.39
C PRO A 43 -3.00 -10.52 -4.89
N LEU A 44 -3.14 -9.50 -4.04
CA LEU A 44 -2.84 -8.13 -4.42
C LEU A 44 -1.36 -7.91 -4.72
N ILE A 45 -0.46 -8.42 -3.87
CA ILE A 45 0.98 -8.34 -4.14
C ILE A 45 1.30 -9.05 -5.45
N LEU A 46 0.77 -10.25 -5.70
CA LEU A 46 1.04 -10.99 -6.94
C LEU A 46 0.59 -10.25 -8.21
N ILE A 47 -0.55 -9.57 -8.16
CA ILE A 47 -1.10 -8.82 -9.30
C ILE A 47 -0.38 -7.47 -9.46
N LEU A 48 -0.19 -6.74 -8.36
CA LEU A 48 0.27 -5.36 -8.39
C LEU A 48 1.79 -5.23 -8.52
N THR A 49 2.57 -6.21 -8.03
CA THR A 49 4.04 -6.20 -8.16
C THR A 49 4.49 -6.04 -9.61
N PRO A 50 4.08 -6.88 -10.58
CA PRO A 50 4.50 -6.71 -11.98
C PRO A 50 3.93 -5.44 -12.63
N VAL A 51 2.74 -5.01 -12.22
CA VAL A 51 2.09 -3.79 -12.75
C VAL A 51 2.85 -2.54 -12.31
N LEU A 52 3.25 -2.48 -11.06
CA LEU A 52 3.86 -1.30 -10.47
C LEU A 52 5.37 -1.26 -10.69
N LEU A 53 6.06 -2.42 -10.73
CA LEU A 53 7.46 -2.49 -11.16
C LEU A 53 7.65 -2.01 -12.61
N ALA A 54 6.68 -2.25 -13.49
CA ALA A 54 6.70 -1.75 -14.86
C ALA A 54 6.47 -0.22 -14.94
N GLY A 55 5.73 0.37 -13.98
CA GLY A 55 5.56 1.81 -13.86
C GLY A 55 6.75 2.52 -13.21
N ASP A 56 7.45 1.85 -12.30
CA ASP A 56 8.55 2.41 -11.51
C ASP A 56 9.79 2.76 -12.36
N GLN A 57 10.07 1.99 -13.41
CA GLN A 57 11.14 2.31 -14.37
C GLN A 57 11.03 3.72 -14.97
N ARG A 58 9.84 4.34 -14.94
CA ARG A 58 9.62 5.72 -15.39
C ARG A 58 9.66 6.77 -14.26
N LEU A 59 9.47 6.37 -12.99
CA LEU A 59 9.39 7.27 -11.82
C LEU A 59 10.67 7.29 -10.97
N GLY A 60 11.58 6.35 -11.21
CA GLY A 60 12.87 6.26 -10.51
C GLY A 60 12.73 6.10 -9.01
N ILE A 61 11.78 5.28 -8.55
CA ILE A 61 11.66 4.85 -7.16
C ILE A 61 12.43 3.54 -7.02
N ASP A 62 12.99 3.29 -5.84
CA ASP A 62 13.60 1.99 -5.56
C ASP A 62 12.50 0.93 -5.40
N PRO A 63 12.62 -0.24 -6.04
CA PRO A 63 11.61 -1.29 -5.96
C PRO A 63 11.37 -1.80 -4.53
N VAL A 64 12.39 -1.71 -3.67
CA VAL A 64 12.29 -2.01 -2.24
C VAL A 64 11.41 -1.00 -1.52
N HIS A 65 11.61 0.30 -1.79
CA HIS A 65 10.78 1.37 -1.22
C HIS A 65 9.32 1.21 -1.65
N PHE A 66 9.13 0.92 -2.93
CA PHE A 66 7.82 0.70 -3.49
C PHE A 66 7.11 -0.51 -2.87
N GLY A 67 7.82 -1.64 -2.72
CA GLY A 67 7.32 -2.81 -2.02
C GLY A 67 6.90 -2.51 -0.58
N MET A 68 7.67 -1.68 0.14
CA MET A 68 7.32 -1.26 1.50
C MET A 68 6.03 -0.43 1.53
N ILE A 69 5.87 0.53 0.61
CA ILE A 69 4.62 1.31 0.49
C ILE A 69 3.43 0.37 0.24
N MET A 70 3.58 -0.60 -0.65
CA MET A 70 2.53 -1.59 -0.91
C MET A 70 2.19 -2.40 0.34
N LEU A 71 3.20 -2.96 1.02
CA LEU A 71 3.02 -3.77 2.22
C LEU A 71 2.27 -3.01 3.31
N VAL A 72 2.63 -1.75 3.57
CA VAL A 72 1.98 -0.94 4.59
C VAL A 72 0.54 -0.60 4.19
N ASN A 73 0.28 -0.20 2.93
CA ASN A 73 -1.08 0.06 2.45
C ASN A 73 -1.99 -1.17 2.56
N LEU A 74 -1.49 -2.33 2.11
CA LEU A 74 -2.23 -3.58 2.13
C LEU A 74 -2.49 -4.05 3.56
N GLY A 75 -1.49 -3.92 4.44
CA GLY A 75 -1.65 -4.21 5.86
C GLY A 75 -2.73 -3.35 6.51
N ILE A 76 -2.79 -2.05 6.19
CA ILE A 76 -3.87 -1.16 6.62
C ILE A 76 -5.21 -1.59 6.00
N GLY A 77 -5.23 -2.04 4.75
CA GLY A 77 -6.42 -2.57 4.09
C GLY A 77 -7.02 -3.79 4.81
N LEU A 78 -6.19 -4.72 5.28
CA LEU A 78 -6.61 -5.95 5.98
C LEU A 78 -7.26 -5.69 7.35
N ILE A 79 -6.91 -4.57 7.99
CA ILE A 79 -7.50 -4.18 9.27
C ILE A 79 -8.67 -3.21 9.08
N THR A 80 -8.81 -2.52 7.95
CA THR A 80 -9.85 -1.50 7.72
C THR A 80 -11.17 -2.15 7.28
N PRO A 81 -12.34 -1.73 7.81
CA PRO A 81 -13.64 -2.33 7.48
C PRO A 81 -14.10 -2.00 6.04
N PRO A 82 -13.98 -2.96 5.11
CA PRO A 82 -15.11 -3.56 4.37
C PRO A 82 -15.01 -5.09 4.17
N VAL A 83 -13.81 -5.68 3.99
CA VAL A 83 -13.56 -7.14 4.00
C VAL A 83 -12.71 -7.55 5.20
N GLY A 84 -11.76 -6.69 5.63
CA GLY A 84 -11.16 -6.66 6.96
C GLY A 84 -10.79 -8.01 7.57
N SER A 85 -10.21 -8.95 6.83
CA SER A 85 -10.07 -10.35 7.26
C SER A 85 -9.40 -10.48 8.62
N VAL A 86 -8.36 -9.67 8.89
CA VAL A 86 -7.67 -9.63 10.18
C VAL A 86 -8.55 -9.03 11.28
N LEU A 87 -9.33 -7.99 10.96
CA LEU A 87 -10.30 -7.39 11.86
C LEU A 87 -11.43 -8.37 12.24
N PHE A 88 -11.93 -9.18 11.28
CA PHE A 88 -12.92 -10.23 11.53
C PHE A 88 -12.35 -11.34 12.42
N VAL A 89 -11.12 -11.79 12.16
CA VAL A 89 -10.44 -12.77 13.02
C VAL A 89 -10.24 -12.21 14.43
N ALA A 90 -9.81 -10.95 14.56
CA ALA A 90 -9.63 -10.30 15.86
C ALA A 90 -10.97 -10.17 16.62
N SER A 91 -12.06 -9.84 15.94
CA SER A 91 -13.41 -9.82 16.53
C SER A 91 -13.88 -11.21 16.96
N ALA A 92 -13.61 -12.24 16.17
CA ALA A 92 -13.96 -13.63 16.51
C ALA A 92 -13.20 -14.14 17.74
N VAL A 93 -11.89 -13.84 17.83
CA VAL A 93 -11.04 -14.22 18.98
C VAL A 93 -11.42 -13.45 20.25
N SER A 94 -11.68 -12.15 20.12
CA SER A 94 -12.05 -11.28 21.26
C SER A 94 -13.50 -11.42 21.71
N LYS A 95 -14.36 -12.09 20.93
CA LYS A 95 -15.82 -12.22 21.15
C LYS A 95 -16.57 -10.87 21.27
N GLN A 96 -15.95 -9.79 20.82
CA GLN A 96 -16.55 -8.44 20.78
C GLN A 96 -17.10 -8.15 19.39
N LYS A 97 -18.10 -7.27 19.31
CA LYS A 97 -18.64 -6.86 18.00
C LYS A 97 -17.58 -6.10 17.21
N ILE A 98 -17.56 -6.28 15.89
CA ILE A 98 -16.61 -5.60 14.98
C ILE A 98 -16.61 -4.09 15.20
N GLU A 99 -17.78 -3.46 15.39
CA GLU A 99 -17.88 -2.02 15.69
C GLU A 99 -17.08 -1.58 16.92
N GLN A 100 -17.05 -2.41 17.98
CA GLN A 100 -16.31 -2.09 19.21
C GLN A 100 -14.81 -2.22 18.96
N VAL A 101 -14.40 -3.23 18.20
CA VAL A 101 -13.00 -3.42 17.82
C VAL A 101 -12.53 -2.28 16.92
N VAL A 102 -13.29 -1.91 15.90
CA VAL A 102 -12.98 -0.78 15.00
C VAL A 102 -12.87 0.53 15.78
N LYS A 103 -13.81 0.81 16.69
CA LYS A 103 -13.75 2.01 17.53
C LYS A 103 -12.51 2.04 18.42
N ALA A 104 -12.12 0.90 18.98
CA ALA A 104 -10.87 0.79 19.75
C ALA A 104 -9.62 0.93 18.87
N MET A 105 -9.70 0.56 17.59
CA MET A 105 -8.62 0.66 16.61
C MET A 105 -8.52 2.02 15.91
N LEU A 106 -9.49 2.92 16.04
CA LEU A 106 -9.42 4.31 15.54
C LEU A 106 -8.10 5.03 15.82
N PRO A 107 -7.59 5.09 17.07
CA PRO A 107 -6.31 5.71 17.34
C PRO A 107 -5.14 5.01 16.62
N PHE A 108 -5.22 3.69 16.44
CA PHE A 108 -4.20 2.94 15.70
C PHE A 108 -4.23 3.23 14.20
N TYR A 109 -5.41 3.40 13.58
CA TYR A 109 -5.49 3.81 12.17
C TYR A 109 -4.83 5.19 11.96
N ALA A 110 -5.01 6.13 12.89
CA ALA A 110 -4.37 7.44 12.79
C ALA A 110 -2.83 7.32 12.80
N VAL A 111 -2.29 6.49 13.69
CA VAL A 111 -0.83 6.22 13.73
C VAL A 111 -0.37 5.51 12.47
N LEU A 112 -1.13 4.53 11.97
CA LEU A 112 -0.77 3.79 10.76
C LEU A 112 -0.80 4.66 9.51
N LEU A 113 -1.76 5.57 9.38
CA LEU A 113 -1.77 6.56 8.31
C LEU A 113 -0.58 7.52 8.40
N LEU A 114 -0.19 7.92 9.62
CA LEU A 114 0.99 8.76 9.83
C LEU A 114 2.27 8.02 9.42
N VAL A 115 2.41 6.76 9.83
CA VAL A 115 3.51 5.88 9.40
C VAL A 115 3.50 5.70 7.89
N LEU A 116 2.35 5.51 7.26
CA LEU A 116 2.22 5.38 5.81
C LEU A 116 2.72 6.64 5.08
N MET A 117 2.36 7.82 5.58
CA MET A 117 2.85 9.08 5.03
C MET A 117 4.36 9.20 5.22
N LEU A 118 4.89 8.90 6.40
CA LEU A 118 6.35 8.91 6.66
C LEU A 118 7.09 7.95 5.72
N VAL A 119 6.62 6.72 5.60
CA VAL A 119 7.17 5.70 4.69
C VAL A 119 7.05 6.13 3.24
N THR A 120 5.97 6.81 2.84
CA THR A 120 5.82 7.25 1.44
C THR A 120 6.78 8.38 1.07
N TYR A 121 6.90 9.40 1.93
CA TYR A 121 7.68 10.61 1.65
C TYR A 121 9.15 10.51 2.05
N ILE A 122 9.50 9.61 2.97
CA ILE A 122 10.86 9.46 3.49
C ILE A 122 11.42 8.09 3.08
N PRO A 123 12.04 7.96 1.89
CA PRO A 123 12.61 6.71 1.42
C PRO A 123 13.76 6.19 2.28
N ALA A 124 14.39 7.06 3.07
CA ALA A 124 15.37 6.63 4.05
C ALA A 124 14.78 5.66 5.09
N ILE A 125 13.51 5.77 5.49
CA ILE A 125 12.94 4.85 6.50
C ILE A 125 12.88 3.42 5.95
N SER A 126 12.44 3.27 4.70
CA SER A 126 12.34 1.96 4.03
C SER A 126 13.71 1.42 3.60
N LEU A 127 14.62 2.30 3.18
CA LEU A 127 15.91 1.93 2.60
C LEU A 127 17.06 1.90 3.62
N PHE A 128 16.89 2.44 4.83
CA PHE A 128 17.93 2.44 5.86
C PHE A 128 18.31 1.03 6.29
N LEU A 129 17.31 0.18 6.58
CA LEU A 129 17.55 -1.18 7.03
C LEU A 129 18.20 -2.06 5.94
N PRO A 130 17.72 -2.07 4.68
CA PRO A 130 18.35 -2.86 3.62
C PRO A 130 19.75 -2.35 3.26
N LYS A 131 20.00 -1.02 3.29
CA LYS A 131 21.36 -0.47 3.12
C LYS A 131 22.30 -0.83 4.26
N PHE A 132 21.78 -0.89 5.49
CA PHE A 132 22.57 -1.28 6.67
C PHE A 132 22.99 -2.75 6.62
N PHE A 133 22.12 -3.63 6.12
CA PHE A 133 22.42 -5.05 5.93
C PHE A 133 23.12 -5.39 4.60
N GLY A 134 23.40 -4.39 3.75
CA GLY A 134 24.13 -4.58 2.48
C GLY A 134 23.37 -5.37 1.42
N VAL A 135 22.02 -5.36 1.46
CA VAL A 135 21.15 -6.10 0.52
C VAL A 135 20.74 -5.24 -0.69
N LEU A 136 21.25 -4.00 -0.76
CA LEU A 136 21.13 -3.00 -1.83
C LEU A 136 22.52 -2.46 -2.15
#